data_AF-A0A2W1LZ98-F1
#
_entry.id   AF-A0A2W1LZ98-F1
#
_cell.length_a   1.000
_cell.length_b   1.000
_cell.length_c   1.000
_cell.angle_alpha   90.00
_cell.angle_beta   90.00
_cell.angle_gamma   90.00
#
_symmetry.space_group_name_H-M   'P 1'
#
loop_
_entity.id
_entity.type
_entity.pdbx_description
1 polymer ?
#
loop_
_entity_poly.entity_id
_entity_poly.type
_entity_poly.pdbx_seq_one_letter_code
_entity_poly.pdbx_strand_id
1 'polypeptide(L)'
;MFDNDGRLCGIIDPQPVIGPPAYDLIYAFCSSPDDLSYETISAAFEQLAVGTKQDRIYEEVLIGLYFRISTCLKHHPHDLQAYLDAWEWWRPAVEQ
;
A
#
# COMPACT_ATOMS: atom_id res chain seq x y z
N MET A 1 -2.07 -3.03 12.77
CA MET A 1 -0.70 -3.54 12.54
C MET A 1 -0.10 -4.00 13.85
N PHE A 2 0.64 -5.10 13.85
CA PHE A 2 1.36 -5.61 15.02
C PHE A 2 2.87 -5.55 14.75
N ASP A 3 3.67 -5.24 15.76
CA ASP A 3 5.13 -5.31 15.67
C ASP A 3 5.63 -6.77 15.76
N ASN A 4 6.94 -6.96 15.64
CA ASN A 4 7.58 -8.29 15.74
C ASN A 4 7.42 -8.96 17.11
N ASP A 5 7.04 -8.20 18.14
CA ASP A 5 6.72 -8.69 19.49
C ASP A 5 5.21 -8.98 19.67
N GLY A 6 4.41 -8.84 18.61
CA GLY A 6 2.97 -9.07 18.61
C GLY A 6 2.16 -7.98 19.32
N ARG A 7 2.72 -6.79 19.53
CA ARG A 7 2.01 -5.66 20.14
C ARG A 7 1.29 -4.84 19.06
N LEU A 8 0.06 -4.42 19.36
CA LEU A 8 -0.71 -3.54 18.47
C LEU A 8 0.00 -2.19 18.39
N CYS A 9 0.61 -1.90 17.24
CA CYS A 9 1.42 -0.70 17.01
C CYS A 9 0.79 0.27 16.01
N GLY A 10 -0.21 -0.17 15.24
CA GLY A 10 -0.86 0.64 14.23
C GLY A 10 -2.37 0.46 14.21
N ILE A 11 -3.09 1.58 14.34
CA ILE A 11 -4.52 1.69 14.03
C ILE A 11 -4.58 2.29 12.61
N ILE A 12 -5.25 1.60 11.69
CA ILE A 12 -5.48 2.14 10.34
C ILE A 12 -6.51 3.25 10.51
N ASP A 13 -6.13 4.48 10.16
CA ASP A 13 -7.09 5.58 10.04
C ASP A 13 -7.99 5.24 8.83
N PRO A 14 -9.29 4.98 9.00
CA PRO A 14 -10.15 4.67 7.87
C PRO A 14 -10.35 5.97 7.11
N GLN A 15 -9.46 6.25 6.16
CA GLN A 15 -9.73 7.26 5.16
C GLN A 15 -10.75 6.63 4.21
N PRO A 16 -12.03 7.01 4.26
CA PRO A 16 -13.05 6.31 3.49
C PRO A 16 -12.78 6.55 2.00
N VAL A 17 -12.34 5.50 1.31
CA VAL A 17 -12.22 5.48 -0.15
C VAL A 17 -13.44 4.76 -0.69
N ILE A 18 -14.28 5.46 -1.45
CA ILE A 18 -15.40 4.83 -2.16
C ILE A 18 -14.82 4.06 -3.34
N GLY A 19 -14.94 2.73 -3.33
CA GLY A 19 -14.47 1.91 -4.45
C GLY A 19 -14.59 0.40 -4.22
N PRO A 20 -14.14 -0.40 -5.20
CA PRO A 20 -13.90 -1.83 -5.06
C PRO A 20 -13.12 -2.21 -3.78
N PRO A 21 -13.34 -3.41 -3.19
CA PRO A 21 -12.60 -3.90 -2.03
C PRO A 21 -11.07 -3.92 -2.19
N ALA A 22 -10.57 -3.95 -3.43
CA ALA A 22 -9.14 -3.83 -3.74
C ALA A 22 -8.50 -2.57 -3.14
N TYR A 23 -9.23 -1.46 -3.07
CA TYR A 23 -8.71 -0.20 -2.56
C TYR A 23 -8.41 -0.25 -1.06
N ASP A 24 -9.24 -0.95 -0.28
CA ASP A 24 -8.98 -1.14 1.15
C ASP A 24 -7.70 -1.97 1.36
N LEU A 25 -7.50 -3.00 0.53
CA LEU A 25 -6.30 -3.83 0.55
C LEU A 25 -5.06 -3.02 0.18
N ILE A 26 -5.11 -2.24 -0.90
CA ILE A 26 -3.98 -1.40 -1.34
C ILE A 26 -3.67 -0.31 -0.30
N TYR A 27 -4.69 0.30 0.30
CA TYR A 27 -4.49 1.27 1.35
C TYR A 27 -3.80 0.65 2.57
N ALA A 28 -4.25 -0.54 2.99
CA ALA A 28 -3.63 -1.29 4.08
C ALA A 28 -2.18 -1.70 3.73
N PHE A 29 -1.93 -2.16 2.50
CA PHE A 29 -0.59 -2.49 2.01
C PHE A 29 0.36 -1.29 2.07
N CYS A 30 -0.07 -0.12 1.58
CA CYS A 30 0.72 1.10 1.61
C CYS A 30 0.83 1.75 3.00
N SER A 31 0.12 1.26 4.03
CA SER A 31 0.03 1.93 5.34
C SER A 31 1.36 1.96 6.12
N SER A 32 2.28 1.03 5.81
CA SER A 32 3.66 0.99 6.29
C SER A 32 4.63 1.04 5.11
N PRO A 33 5.84 1.61 5.25
CA PRO A 33 6.89 1.46 4.23
C PRO A 33 7.49 0.05 4.21
N ASP A 34 7.21 -0.78 5.21
CA ASP A 34 7.72 -2.14 5.30
C ASP A 34 7.06 -3.07 4.26
N ASP A 35 7.87 -3.87 3.58
CA ASP A 35 7.43 -4.97 2.72
C ASP A 35 6.49 -4.56 1.56
N LEU A 36 6.77 -3.39 0.96
CA LEU A 36 6.11 -2.88 -0.25
C LEU A 36 6.58 -3.63 -1.52
N SER A 37 6.52 -4.96 -1.52
CA SER A 37 7.00 -5.85 -2.57
C SER A 37 5.88 -6.37 -3.49
N TYR A 38 6.25 -6.88 -4.68
CA TYR A 38 5.30 -7.47 -5.63
C TYR A 38 4.69 -8.74 -5.06
N GLU A 39 5.51 -9.52 -4.33
CA GLU A 39 5.14 -10.77 -3.71
C GLU A 39 4.08 -10.56 -2.63
N THR A 40 4.27 -9.55 -1.78
CA THR A 40 3.36 -9.25 -0.67
C THR A 40 2.00 -8.78 -1.17
N ILE A 41 1.96 -7.88 -2.16
CA ILE A 41 0.66 -7.45 -2.72
C ILE A 41 -0.03 -8.58 -3.49
N SER A 42 0.73 -9.41 -4.22
CA SER A 42 0.17 -10.53 -4.99
C SER A 42 -0.45 -11.56 -4.06
N ALA A 43 0.27 -11.95 -3.00
CA ALA A 43 -0.22 -12.89 -1.99
C ALA A 43 -1.45 -12.35 -1.25
N ALA A 44 -1.52 -11.04 -1.00
CA ALA A 44 -2.69 -10.41 -0.40
C ALA A 44 -3.90 -10.44 -1.36
N PHE A 45 -3.70 -10.11 -2.64
CA PHE A 45 -4.78 -10.11 -3.63
C PHE A 45 -5.32 -11.52 -3.93
N GLU A 46 -4.48 -12.56 -3.90
CA GLU A 46 -4.93 -13.95 -4.03
C GLU A 46 -5.92 -14.36 -2.93
N GLN A 47 -5.84 -13.72 -1.76
CA GLN A 47 -6.75 -13.95 -0.64
C GLN A 47 -8.02 -13.09 -0.70
N LEU A 48 -8.04 -12.06 -1.55
CA LEU A 48 -9.21 -11.20 -1.73
C LEU A 48 -10.29 -11.96 -2.53
N ALA A 49 -11.55 -11.87 -2.10
CA ALA A 49 -12.66 -12.69 -2.61
C ALA A 49 -12.75 -12.76 -4.15
N VAL A 50 -13.16 -13.93 -4.64
CA VAL A 50 -13.34 -14.26 -6.06
C VAL A 50 -14.16 -13.19 -6.78
N GLY A 51 -13.57 -12.54 -7.78
CA GLY A 51 -14.23 -11.52 -8.60
C GLY A 51 -13.49 -10.19 -8.70
N THR A 52 -12.47 -9.97 -7.87
CA THR A 52 -11.62 -8.79 -7.97
C THR A 52 -10.62 -8.97 -9.11
N LYS A 53 -10.75 -8.19 -10.18
CA LYS A 53 -9.82 -8.25 -11.31
C LYS A 53 -8.49 -7.60 -10.94
N GLN A 54 -7.39 -8.27 -11.26
CA GLN A 54 -6.01 -7.80 -11.02
C GLN A 54 -5.50 -6.87 -12.14
N ASP A 55 -6.30 -6.59 -13.16
CA ASP A 55 -5.88 -6.01 -14.45
C ASP A 55 -5.10 -4.68 -14.33
N ARG A 56 -5.12 -4.01 -13.16
CA ARG A 56 -4.47 -2.71 -12.89
C ARG A 56 -3.84 -2.57 -11.50
N ILE A 57 -3.52 -3.68 -10.87
CA ILE A 57 -3.04 -3.71 -9.48
C ILE A 57 -1.79 -2.83 -9.26
N TYR A 58 -0.88 -2.76 -10.22
CA TYR A 58 0.35 -1.96 -10.09
C TYR A 58 0.09 -0.46 -10.22
N GLU A 59 -0.80 -0.06 -11.14
CA GLU A 59 -1.27 1.31 -11.25
C GLU A 59 -1.99 1.76 -9.97
N GLU A 60 -2.83 0.89 -9.40
CA GLU A 60 -3.55 1.20 -8.17
C GLU A 60 -2.60 1.27 -6.96
N VAL A 61 -1.57 0.43 -6.88
CA VAL A 61 -0.51 0.54 -5.86
C VAL A 61 0.21 1.88 -5.96
N LEU A 62 0.56 2.35 -7.16
CA LEU A 62 1.18 3.66 -7.34
C LEU A 62 0.27 4.81 -6.88
N ILE A 63 -1.04 4.72 -7.14
CA ILE A 63 -2.01 5.69 -6.60
C ILE A 63 -2.00 5.65 -5.05
N GLY A 64 -1.98 4.45 -4.46
CA GLY A 64 -1.87 4.25 -3.02
C GLY A 64 -0.58 4.88 -2.44
N LEU A 65 0.56 4.63 -3.07
CA LEU A 65 1.85 5.22 -2.68
C LEU A 65 1.83 6.74 -2.77
N TYR A 66 1.24 7.32 -3.82
CA TYR A 66 1.09 8.77 -3.95
C TYR A 66 0.33 9.39 -2.77
N PHE A 67 -0.83 8.81 -2.41
CA PHE A 67 -1.59 9.27 -1.25
C PHE A 67 -0.81 9.09 0.05
N ARG A 68 -0.09 7.97 0.17
CA ARG A 68 0.69 7.69 1.37
C ARG A 68 1.86 8.65 1.53
N ILE A 69 2.59 8.98 0.46
CA ILE A 69 3.68 9.98 0.49
C ILE A 69 3.14 11.33 1.00
N SER A 70 1.99 11.77 0.48
CA SER A 70 1.34 13.02 0.92
C SER A 70 0.97 13.01 2.41
N THR A 71 0.48 11.87 2.91
CA THR A 71 0.11 11.69 4.33
C THR A 71 1.34 11.58 5.22
N CYS A 72 2.35 10.84 4.78
CA CYS A 72 3.63 10.62 5.44
C CYS A 72 4.36 11.95 5.69
N LEU A 73 4.37 12.87 4.72
CA LEU A 73 4.94 14.21 4.87
C LEU A 73 4.40 14.97 6.09
N LYS A 74 3.14 14.75 6.47
CA LYS A 74 2.49 15.44 7.59
C LYS A 74 2.64 14.71 8.92
N HIS A 75 2.55 13.38 8.91
CA HIS A 75 2.37 12.60 10.14
C HIS A 75 3.58 11.72 10.49
N HIS A 76 4.34 11.26 9.50
CA HIS A 76 5.47 10.34 9.67
C HIS A 76 6.65 10.72 8.76
N PRO A 77 7.20 11.94 8.86
CA PRO A 77 8.21 12.42 7.90
C PRO A 77 9.52 11.61 7.90
N HIS A 78 9.76 10.79 8.94
CA HIS A 78 10.91 9.89 9.00
C HIS A 78 10.81 8.71 8.02
N ASP A 79 9.59 8.30 7.64
CA ASP A 79 9.36 7.22 6.68
C ASP A 79 9.44 7.67 5.22
N LEU A 80 9.54 8.98 4.98
CA LEU A 80 9.42 9.58 3.65
C LEU A 80 10.38 8.97 2.64
N GLN A 81 11.65 8.79 3.03
CA GLN A 81 12.66 8.27 2.12
C GLN A 81 12.32 6.84 1.68
N ALA A 82 11.85 5.99 2.59
CA ALA A 82 11.48 4.62 2.27
C ALA A 82 10.31 4.57 1.27
N TYR A 83 9.33 5.47 1.40
CA TYR A 83 8.24 5.58 0.43
C TYR A 83 8.69 6.13 -0.93
N LEU A 84 9.66 7.04 -0.98
CA LEU A 84 10.25 7.51 -2.25
C LEU A 84 11.05 6.41 -2.94
N ASP A 85 11.80 5.62 -2.18
CA ASP A 85 12.54 4.47 -2.71
C ASP A 85 11.58 3.41 -3.28
N ALA A 86 10.48 3.13 -2.57
CA ALA A 86 9.41 2.26 -3.06
C ALA A 86 8.79 2.82 -4.35
N TRP A 87 8.50 4.13 -4.40
CA TRP A 87 7.96 4.77 -5.62
C TRP A 87 8.87 4.55 -6.84
N GLU A 88 10.17 4.79 -6.70
CA GLU A 88 11.14 4.57 -7.79
C GLU A 88 11.22 3.10 -8.23
N TRP A 89 11.05 2.16 -7.29
CA TRP A 89 11.01 0.74 -7.59
C TRP A 89 9.73 0.32 -8.33
N TRP A 90 8.57 0.88 -7.94
CA TRP A 90 7.27 0.54 -8.52
C TRP A 90 7.01 1.19 -9.89
N ARG A 91 7.48 2.41 -10.12
CA ARG A 91 7.18 3.21 -11.33
C ARG A 91 7.45 2.47 -12.66
N PRO A 92 8.56 1.74 -12.85
CA PRO A 92 8.82 1.00 -14.10
C PRO A 92 7.81 -0.09 -14.44
N ALA A 93 7.00 -0.55 -13.48
CA ALA A 93 5.99 -1.60 -13.71
C ALA A 93 4.78 -1.11 -14.54
N VAL A 94 4.59 0.20 -14.69
CA VAL A 94 3.43 0.79 -15.38
C VAL A 94 3.79 1.71 -16.55
N GLU A 95 5.06 2.08 -16.70
CA GLU A 95 5.53 3.01 -17.75
C GLU A 95 5.92 2.29 -19.07
N GLN A 96 5.42 1.08 -19.33
CA GLN A 96 5.73 0.28 -20.52
C GLN A 96 4.82 0.57 -21.71
#